data_AF-A0A926PYB0-F1
#
_entry.id   AF-A0A926PYB0-F1
#
_cell.length_a   1.000
_cell.length_b   1.000
_cell.length_c   1.000
_cell.angle_alpha   90.00
_cell.angle_beta   90.00
_cell.angle_gamma   90.00
#
_symmetry.space_group_name_H-M   'P 1'
#
loop_
_entity.id
_entity.type
_entity.pdbx_description
1 polymer ?
#
loop_
_entity_poly.entity_id
_entity_poly.type
_entity_poly.pdbx_seq_one_letter_code
_entity_poly.pdbx_strand_id
1 'polypeptide(L)'
;MGRFYEIHKRAPGLEDWWVRHVTLAEAIAAGRISSQWAEQRAKQWGRDSAMYANRVLGEFHASDEDSVIPLAWVEAAIERWHAWNDAGRPALDGRRITGVDVARSGGDSTVFAHQWGPCITRLEVHDREDTMQTTARVLAATGDPDEEGRTVSVPVVDSMGVGGGVVDRLRELGAPVLAYTGAAKSKRRTRDGEWGFTNTRGAAYWNVRELLDPAFEPELMLPPDDLMVADLTTPTWDVTTGIPPKIKVEPKEDVAARLGRSPDRGDAVAMSLFAEYLAAATVASPARSAPARQTTAAARYGRTVAGGLGGGGGRMGGRR
;
A
#
# COMPACT_ATOMS: atom_id res chain seq x y z
N MET A 1 -10.86 14.01 -20.89
CA MET A 1 -11.88 13.14 -21.53
C MET A 1 -11.64 13.08 -23.03
N GLY A 2 -11.89 11.94 -23.68
CA GLY A 2 -11.59 11.73 -25.09
C GLY A 2 -12.81 11.84 -26.01
N ARG A 3 -12.58 12.10 -27.30
CA ARG A 3 -13.62 12.30 -28.34
C ARG A 3 -14.65 11.18 -28.41
N PHE A 4 -14.25 9.94 -28.14
CA PHE A 4 -15.17 8.79 -28.09
C PHE A 4 -16.27 8.96 -27.04
N TYR A 5 -15.92 9.45 -25.84
CA TYR A 5 -16.86 9.69 -24.74
C TYR A 5 -17.84 10.82 -25.09
N GLU A 6 -17.32 11.92 -25.66
CA GLU A 6 -18.13 13.07 -26.07
C GLU A 6 -19.17 12.71 -27.13
N ILE A 7 -18.77 11.89 -28.13
CA ILE A 7 -19.69 11.33 -29.14
C ILE A 7 -20.78 10.52 -28.43
N HIS A 8 -20.42 9.62 -27.51
CA HIS A 8 -21.39 8.75 -26.84
C HIS A 8 -22.34 9.49 -25.89
N LYS A 9 -21.93 10.64 -25.35
CA LYS A 9 -22.78 11.54 -24.54
C LYS A 9 -23.57 12.55 -25.38
N ARG A 10 -23.41 12.53 -26.71
CA ARG A 10 -24.04 13.51 -27.63
C ARG A 10 -23.74 14.96 -27.21
N ALA A 11 -22.46 15.24 -26.95
CA ALA A 11 -22.03 16.60 -26.63
C ALA A 11 -22.39 17.57 -27.78
N PRO A 12 -22.63 18.86 -27.48
CA PRO A 12 -22.99 19.85 -28.50
C PRO A 12 -21.97 19.88 -29.66
N GLY A 13 -22.45 19.84 -30.90
CA GLY A 13 -21.62 19.79 -32.11
C GLY A 13 -21.23 18.38 -32.59
N LEU A 14 -21.76 17.33 -31.98
CA LEU A 14 -21.57 15.92 -32.37
C LEU A 14 -22.91 15.21 -32.66
N GLU A 15 -23.96 15.97 -32.96
CA GLU A 15 -25.33 15.45 -33.16
C GLU A 15 -25.48 14.58 -34.41
N ASP A 16 -24.55 14.71 -35.37
CA ASP A 16 -24.49 13.93 -36.61
C ASP A 16 -24.05 12.47 -36.40
N TRP A 17 -23.51 12.14 -35.23
CA TRP A 17 -23.10 10.79 -34.88
C TRP A 17 -24.27 9.95 -34.37
N TRP A 18 -24.48 8.80 -35.01
CA TRP A 18 -25.38 7.77 -34.49
C TRP A 18 -24.65 6.88 -33.47
N VAL A 19 -25.08 6.94 -32.22
CA VAL A 19 -24.49 6.16 -31.12
C VAL A 19 -25.32 4.91 -30.85
N ARG A 20 -24.65 3.76 -30.79
CA ARG A 20 -25.24 2.49 -30.32
C ARG A 20 -24.39 1.92 -29.20
N HIS A 21 -24.99 1.77 -28.02
CA HIS A 21 -24.40 1.01 -26.92
C HIS A 21 -24.76 -0.47 -27.11
N VAL A 22 -23.74 -1.33 -27.18
CA VAL A 22 -23.92 -2.79 -27.23
C VAL A 22 -23.81 -3.32 -25.82
N THR A 23 -24.91 -3.87 -25.32
CA THR A 23 -24.99 -4.38 -23.95
C THR A 23 -24.29 -5.73 -23.79
N LEU A 24 -23.93 -6.10 -22.55
CA LEU A 24 -23.41 -7.44 -22.23
C LEU A 24 -24.37 -8.55 -22.73
N ALA A 25 -25.69 -8.35 -22.58
CA ALA A 25 -26.69 -9.32 -23.03
C ALA A 25 -26.65 -9.53 -24.55
N GLU A 26 -26.53 -8.45 -25.33
CA GLU A 26 -26.37 -8.53 -26.79
C GLU A 26 -25.03 -9.18 -27.17
N ALA A 27 -23.94 -8.86 -26.47
CA ALA A 27 -22.63 -9.46 -26.71
C ALA A 27 -22.62 -10.97 -26.43
N ILE A 28 -23.35 -11.41 -25.39
CA ILE A 28 -23.57 -12.82 -25.08
C ILE A 28 -24.45 -13.49 -26.15
N ALA A 29 -25.56 -12.87 -26.52
CA ALA A 29 -26.45 -13.39 -27.57
C ALA A 29 -25.72 -13.51 -28.93
N ALA A 30 -24.78 -12.61 -29.22
CA ALA A 30 -23.94 -12.64 -30.41
C ALA A 30 -22.73 -13.59 -30.31
N GLY A 31 -22.56 -14.30 -29.18
CA GLY A 31 -21.45 -15.23 -28.97
C GLY A 31 -20.06 -14.58 -28.89
N ARG A 32 -19.98 -13.27 -28.64
CA ARG A 32 -18.71 -12.54 -28.56
C ARG A 32 -18.09 -12.60 -27.16
N ILE A 33 -18.93 -12.75 -26.14
CA ILE A 33 -18.55 -12.87 -24.73
C ILE A 33 -19.38 -14.00 -24.12
N SER A 34 -18.79 -14.82 -23.24
CA SER A 34 -19.56 -15.82 -22.50
C SER A 34 -20.08 -15.26 -21.18
N SER A 35 -21.26 -15.71 -20.74
CA SER A 35 -21.80 -15.37 -19.42
C SER A 35 -20.86 -15.80 -18.29
N GLN A 36 -20.19 -16.94 -18.46
CA GLN A 36 -19.19 -17.42 -17.52
C GLN A 36 -17.98 -16.48 -17.41
N TRP A 37 -17.50 -15.92 -18.52
CA TRP A 37 -16.40 -14.95 -18.50
C TRP A 37 -16.81 -13.70 -17.73
N ALA A 38 -18.01 -13.16 -18.00
CA ALA A 38 -18.50 -11.98 -17.29
C ALA A 38 -18.60 -12.25 -15.78
N GLU A 39 -19.14 -13.40 -15.37
CA GLU A 39 -19.23 -13.78 -13.96
C GLU A 39 -17.86 -13.95 -13.29
N GLN A 40 -16.86 -14.45 -14.02
CA GLN A 40 -15.49 -14.53 -13.51
C GLN A 40 -14.90 -13.14 -13.28
N ARG A 41 -15.11 -12.20 -14.21
CA ARG A 41 -14.64 -10.81 -14.06
C ARG A 41 -15.36 -10.06 -12.95
N ALA A 42 -16.66 -10.30 -12.77
CA ALA A 42 -17.42 -9.82 -11.62
C ALA A 42 -16.79 -10.24 -10.29
N LYS A 43 -16.36 -11.51 -10.18
CA LYS A 43 -15.72 -12.03 -8.96
C LYS A 43 -14.30 -11.52 -8.77
N GLN A 44 -13.57 -11.32 -9.86
CA GLN A 44 -12.16 -10.94 -9.82
C GLN A 44 -11.98 -9.43 -9.53
N TRP A 45 -12.75 -8.60 -10.23
CA TRP A 45 -12.63 -7.14 -10.19
C TRP A 45 -13.64 -6.50 -9.22
N GLY A 46 -14.67 -7.24 -8.80
CA GLY A 46 -15.82 -6.69 -8.10
C GLY A 46 -16.87 -6.17 -9.08
N ARG A 47 -18.14 -6.51 -8.86
CA ARG A 47 -19.27 -6.10 -9.72
C ARG A 47 -19.46 -4.58 -9.75
N ASP A 48 -19.09 -3.92 -8.67
CA ASP A 48 -19.25 -2.47 -8.48
C ASP A 48 -17.96 -1.68 -8.83
N SER A 49 -17.00 -2.31 -9.51
CA SER A 49 -15.76 -1.66 -9.93
C SER A 49 -15.91 -0.92 -11.25
N ALA A 50 -15.16 0.17 -11.42
CA ALA A 50 -15.05 0.90 -12.68
C ALA A 50 -14.59 0.01 -13.82
N MET A 51 -13.71 -0.94 -13.50
CA MET A 51 -13.20 -1.92 -14.43
C MET A 51 -14.30 -2.85 -14.93
N TYR A 52 -15.18 -3.35 -14.05
CA TYR A 52 -16.30 -4.20 -14.46
C TYR A 52 -17.33 -3.44 -15.29
N ALA A 53 -17.72 -2.23 -14.85
CA ALA A 53 -18.66 -1.39 -15.59
C ALA A 53 -18.15 -1.09 -17.02
N ASN A 54 -16.89 -0.66 -17.14
CA ASN A 54 -16.31 -0.32 -18.44
C ASN A 54 -16.04 -1.56 -19.31
N ARG A 55 -15.27 -2.53 -18.79
CA ARG A 55 -14.77 -3.65 -19.59
C ARG A 55 -15.76 -4.80 -19.78
N VAL A 56 -16.80 -4.90 -18.94
CA VAL A 56 -17.80 -5.97 -19.03
C VAL A 56 -19.18 -5.44 -19.42
N LEU A 57 -19.66 -4.37 -18.79
CA LEU A 57 -20.98 -3.82 -19.10
C LEU A 57 -20.96 -2.85 -20.30
N GLY A 58 -19.77 -2.41 -20.73
CA GLY A 58 -19.62 -1.40 -21.77
C GLY A 58 -20.18 -0.05 -21.35
N GLU A 59 -20.33 0.17 -20.04
CA GLU A 59 -20.84 1.41 -19.48
C GLU A 59 -19.70 2.38 -19.28
N PHE A 60 -19.90 3.64 -19.70
CA PHE A 60 -19.08 4.72 -19.15
C PHE A 60 -19.46 4.83 -17.69
N HIS A 61 -18.63 4.29 -16.80
CA HIS A 61 -18.92 4.37 -15.39
C HIS A 61 -19.04 5.85 -15.01
N ALA A 62 -20.25 6.27 -14.65
CA ALA A 62 -20.60 7.67 -14.43
C ALA A 62 -20.01 8.24 -13.13
N SER A 63 -19.22 7.45 -12.38
CA SER A 63 -18.72 7.75 -11.04
C SER A 63 -17.35 8.44 -11.02
N ASP A 64 -17.11 9.36 -11.95
CA ASP A 64 -15.97 10.28 -11.83
C ASP A 64 -16.17 11.28 -10.66
N GLU A 65 -17.41 11.52 -10.19
CA GLU A 65 -17.64 12.46 -9.07
C GLU A 65 -17.11 11.91 -7.73
N ASP A 66 -17.37 10.63 -7.42
CA ASP A 66 -17.08 10.09 -6.08
C ASP A 66 -15.87 9.15 -6.01
N SER A 67 -15.33 8.64 -7.14
CA SER A 67 -14.11 7.81 -7.09
C SER A 67 -12.90 8.64 -6.66
N VAL A 68 -12.05 8.06 -5.80
CA VAL A 68 -10.82 8.73 -5.34
C VAL A 68 -9.81 8.85 -6.46
N ILE A 69 -9.67 7.84 -7.32
CA ILE A 69 -8.70 7.83 -8.41
C ILE A 69 -9.45 7.44 -9.70
N PRO A 70 -9.63 8.39 -10.65
CA PRO A 70 -10.29 8.09 -11.91
C PRO A 70 -9.59 6.98 -12.70
N LEU A 71 -10.38 6.05 -13.26
CA LEU A 71 -9.86 4.92 -14.05
C LEU A 71 -8.98 5.38 -15.21
N ALA A 72 -9.41 6.43 -15.92
CA ALA A 72 -8.67 6.97 -17.06
C ALA A 72 -7.27 7.47 -16.68
N TRP A 73 -7.07 7.92 -15.43
CA TRP A 73 -5.77 8.40 -14.97
C TRP A 73 -4.82 7.23 -14.69
N VAL A 74 -5.35 6.12 -14.15
CA VAL A 74 -4.61 4.87 -13.95
C VAL A 74 -4.23 4.25 -15.29
N GLU A 75 -5.15 4.22 -16.26
CA GLU A 75 -4.88 3.70 -17.61
C GLU A 75 -3.79 4.51 -18.32
N ALA A 76 -3.81 5.84 -18.21
CA ALA A 76 -2.73 6.68 -18.74
C ALA A 76 -1.35 6.39 -18.10
N ALA A 77 -1.31 6.03 -16.81
CA ALA A 77 -0.07 5.61 -16.15
C ALA A 77 0.43 4.25 -16.61
N ILE A 78 -0.49 3.33 -16.96
CA ILE A 78 -0.15 2.03 -17.53
C ILE A 78 0.41 2.19 -18.94
N GLU A 79 -0.14 3.09 -19.76
CA GLU A 79 0.42 3.40 -21.08
C GLU A 79 1.85 3.96 -20.98
N ARG A 80 2.12 4.86 -20.02
CA ARG A 80 3.50 5.32 -19.75
C ARG A 80 4.43 4.17 -19.35
N TRP A 81 3.93 3.24 -18.53
CA TRP A 81 4.68 2.05 -18.12
C TRP A 81 5.01 1.14 -19.31
N HIS A 82 4.05 0.91 -20.21
CA HIS A 82 4.27 0.15 -21.45
C HIS A 82 5.35 0.81 -22.31
N ALA A 83 5.26 2.12 -22.54
CA ALA A 83 6.28 2.85 -23.30
C ALA A 83 7.68 2.71 -22.68
N TRP A 84 7.80 2.80 -21.36
CA TRP A 84 9.07 2.57 -20.65
C TRP A 84 9.56 1.13 -20.76
N ASN A 85 8.67 0.15 -20.64
CA ASN A 85 9.00 -1.27 -20.76
C ASN A 85 9.48 -1.61 -22.18
N ASP A 86 8.79 -1.11 -23.20
CA ASP A 86 9.07 -1.38 -24.62
C ASP A 86 10.35 -0.68 -25.09
N ALA A 87 10.72 0.44 -24.44
CA ALA A 87 12.03 1.07 -24.59
C ALA A 87 13.19 0.27 -23.94
N GLY A 88 12.93 -0.93 -23.43
CA GLY A 88 13.94 -1.79 -22.81
C GLY A 88 14.23 -1.46 -21.35
N ARG A 89 13.30 -0.80 -20.65
CA ARG A 89 13.40 -0.42 -19.24
C ARG A 89 14.67 0.41 -18.96
N PRO A 90 14.84 1.57 -19.60
CA PRO A 90 15.95 2.45 -19.31
C PRO A 90 16.00 2.80 -17.81
N ALA A 91 17.22 3.06 -17.32
CA ALA A 91 17.41 3.41 -15.92
C ALA A 91 16.59 4.65 -15.54
N LEU A 92 16.02 4.62 -14.34
CA LEU A 92 15.22 5.70 -13.79
C LEU A 92 16.02 6.46 -12.72
N ASP A 93 15.70 7.72 -12.53
CA ASP A 93 16.21 8.51 -11.41
C ASP A 93 15.30 8.39 -10.18
N GLY A 94 15.84 8.73 -9.02
CA GLY A 94 15.09 8.77 -7.76
C GLY A 94 15.26 7.53 -6.87
N ARG A 95 14.57 7.54 -5.74
CA ARG A 95 14.70 6.51 -4.70
C ARG A 95 14.02 5.21 -5.11
N ARG A 96 14.52 4.10 -4.56
CA ARG A 96 13.80 2.82 -4.58
C ARG A 96 13.10 2.60 -3.25
N ILE A 97 11.84 2.19 -3.33
CA ILE A 97 10.98 1.99 -2.18
C ILE A 97 10.24 0.67 -2.40
N THR A 98 10.05 -0.09 -1.33
CA THR A 98 9.24 -1.31 -1.38
C THR A 98 8.05 -1.16 -0.44
N GLY A 99 6.86 -0.91 -0.99
CA GLY A 99 5.61 -0.91 -0.21
C GLY A 99 5.16 -2.34 0.07
N VAL A 100 4.80 -2.67 1.32
CA VAL A 100 4.49 -4.03 1.75
C VAL A 100 3.18 -4.03 2.54
N ASP A 101 2.12 -4.56 1.93
CA ASP A 101 0.86 -4.87 2.62
C ASP A 101 0.95 -6.31 3.15
N VAL A 102 0.98 -6.46 4.47
CA VAL A 102 1.25 -7.74 5.14
C VAL A 102 -0.06 -8.41 5.50
N ALA A 103 -0.41 -9.45 4.75
CA ALA A 103 -1.47 -10.37 5.13
C ALA A 103 -0.92 -11.47 6.06
N ARG A 104 -1.81 -12.12 6.81
CA ARG A 104 -1.47 -13.34 7.57
C ARG A 104 -2.45 -14.43 7.23
N SER A 105 -1.93 -15.64 7.06
CA SER A 105 -2.63 -16.94 7.06
C SER A 105 -4.16 -16.84 6.90
N GLY A 106 -4.63 -17.07 5.68
CA GLY A 106 -6.04 -16.93 5.29
C GLY A 106 -6.16 -17.00 3.77
N GLY A 107 -7.21 -16.41 3.21
CA GLY A 107 -7.37 -16.21 1.77
C GLY A 107 -6.64 -14.98 1.22
N ASP A 108 -6.07 -14.13 2.10
CA ASP A 108 -5.45 -12.86 1.75
C ASP A 108 -3.94 -13.05 1.45
N SER A 109 -3.41 -12.21 0.56
CA SER A 109 -2.03 -12.29 0.04
C SER A 109 -1.18 -11.13 0.55
N THR A 110 0.08 -11.39 0.88
CA THR A 110 1.07 -10.35 1.13
C THR A 110 1.51 -9.76 -0.21
N VAL A 111 1.47 -8.43 -0.35
CA VAL A 111 1.82 -7.74 -1.60
C VAL A 111 3.01 -6.80 -1.41
N PHE A 112 3.96 -6.89 -2.33
CA PHE A 112 5.13 -6.03 -2.44
C PHE A 112 5.01 -5.17 -3.70
N ALA A 113 4.97 -3.85 -3.54
CA ALA A 113 5.05 -2.88 -4.62
C ALA A 113 6.47 -2.31 -4.73
N HIS A 114 7.17 -2.63 -5.82
CA HIS A 114 8.56 -2.22 -6.04
C HIS A 114 8.61 -0.92 -6.82
N GLN A 115 8.84 0.19 -6.13
CA GLN A 115 8.97 1.52 -6.71
C GLN A 115 10.43 1.84 -7.04
N TRP A 116 10.65 2.47 -8.19
CA TRP A 116 11.89 3.16 -8.55
C TRP A 116 11.54 4.51 -9.17
N GLY A 117 11.80 5.59 -8.42
CA GLY A 117 11.46 6.94 -8.86
C GLY A 117 9.95 7.08 -9.12
N PRO A 118 9.53 7.55 -10.31
CA PRO A 118 8.13 7.68 -10.68
C PRO A 118 7.52 6.36 -11.19
N CYS A 119 8.20 5.21 -11.09
CA CYS A 119 7.70 3.94 -11.63
C CYS A 119 7.44 2.92 -10.53
N ILE A 120 6.23 2.36 -10.50
CA ILE A 120 6.01 1.05 -9.89
C ILE A 120 6.47 0.00 -10.91
N THR A 121 7.65 -0.56 -10.68
CA THR A 121 8.31 -1.45 -11.65
C THR A 121 7.64 -2.81 -11.75
N ARG A 122 7.17 -3.35 -10.63
CA ARG A 122 6.44 -4.63 -10.54
C ARG A 122 5.70 -4.75 -9.22
N LEU A 123 4.68 -5.61 -9.23
CA LEU A 123 4.04 -6.14 -8.03
C LEU A 123 4.48 -7.59 -7.82
N GLU A 124 4.69 -7.97 -6.57
CA GLU A 124 5.05 -9.33 -6.16
C GLU A 124 4.09 -9.76 -5.06
N VAL A 125 3.51 -10.95 -5.20
CA VAL A 125 2.41 -11.43 -4.35
C VAL A 125 2.78 -12.78 -3.76
N HIS A 126 2.60 -12.93 -2.45
CA HIS A 126 2.88 -14.16 -1.73
C HIS A 126 1.70 -14.58 -0.86
N ASP A 127 1.31 -15.84 -0.99
CA ASP A 127 0.18 -16.39 -0.25
C ASP A 127 0.66 -17.20 0.96
N ARG A 128 -0.06 -17.08 2.07
CA ARG A 128 0.08 -17.96 3.26
C ARG A 128 1.48 -17.95 3.89
N GLU A 129 2.20 -16.84 3.79
CA GLU A 129 3.48 -16.68 4.47
C GLU A 129 3.31 -16.31 5.94
N ASP A 130 4.25 -16.77 6.78
CA ASP A 130 4.39 -16.24 8.13
C ASP A 130 5.20 -14.93 8.14
N THR A 131 5.22 -14.28 9.30
CA THR A 131 5.91 -13.00 9.47
C THR A 131 7.42 -13.09 9.27
N MET A 132 8.05 -14.24 9.54
CA MET A 132 9.49 -14.43 9.39
C MET A 132 9.87 -14.64 7.92
N GLN A 133 9.07 -15.40 7.18
CA GLN A 133 9.18 -15.53 5.73
C GLN A 133 9.01 -14.16 5.06
N THR A 134 7.97 -13.41 5.47
CA THR A 134 7.73 -12.05 4.97
C THR A 134 8.93 -11.15 5.27
N THR A 135 9.45 -11.18 6.50
CA THR A 135 10.65 -10.41 6.90
C THR A 135 11.85 -10.73 6.01
N ALA A 136 12.13 -12.01 5.75
CA ALA A 136 13.24 -12.43 4.91
C ALA A 136 13.11 -11.87 3.49
N ARG A 137 11.89 -11.83 2.94
CA ARG A 137 11.63 -11.22 1.62
C ARG A 137 11.80 -9.70 1.63
N VAL A 138 11.34 -9.02 2.68
CA VAL A 138 11.55 -7.57 2.81
C VAL A 138 13.04 -7.25 2.83
N LEU A 139 13.85 -8.01 3.57
CA LEU A 139 15.30 -7.85 3.58
C LEU A 139 15.92 -8.10 2.20
N ALA A 140 15.51 -9.17 1.51
CA ALA A 140 15.99 -9.46 0.15
C ALA A 140 15.62 -8.33 -0.83
N ALA A 141 14.44 -7.75 -0.72
CA ALA A 141 13.99 -6.62 -1.56
C ALA A 141 14.68 -5.29 -1.20
N THR A 142 15.19 -5.16 0.02
CA THR A 142 15.96 -3.99 0.50
C THR A 142 17.33 -3.92 -0.16
N GLY A 143 17.89 -5.07 -0.54
CA GLY A 143 19.22 -5.21 -1.15
C GLY A 143 20.36 -5.03 -0.14
N ASP A 144 21.56 -5.43 -0.54
CA ASP A 144 22.76 -5.21 0.25
C ASP A 144 23.10 -3.70 0.32
N PRO A 145 23.59 -3.20 1.46
CA PRO A 145 24.03 -1.81 1.57
C PRO A 145 25.16 -1.47 0.58
N ASP A 146 25.14 -0.25 0.04
CA ASP A 146 26.26 0.30 -0.73
C ASP A 146 27.50 0.57 0.15
N GLU A 147 28.59 1.06 -0.46
CA GLU A 147 29.84 1.35 0.24
C GLU A 147 29.68 2.38 1.38
N GLU A 148 28.65 3.22 1.30
CA GLU A 148 28.26 4.20 2.33
C GLU A 148 27.25 3.65 3.35
N GLY A 149 26.91 2.37 3.27
CA GLY A 149 25.99 1.68 4.19
C GLY A 149 24.51 1.98 3.95
N ARG A 150 24.14 2.54 2.79
CA ARG A 150 22.74 2.83 2.42
C ARG A 150 22.13 1.64 1.69
N THR A 151 20.92 1.26 2.07
CA THR A 151 20.23 0.17 1.38
C THR A 151 19.76 0.59 -0.01
N VAL A 152 19.66 -0.39 -0.92
CA VAL A 152 19.21 -0.16 -2.30
C VAL A 152 17.77 0.32 -2.32
N SER A 153 16.90 -0.23 -1.47
CA SER A 153 15.49 0.16 -1.32
C SER A 153 15.14 0.45 0.14
N VAL A 154 14.16 1.32 0.38
CA VAL A 154 13.58 1.56 1.71
C VAL A 154 12.23 0.86 1.81
N PRO A 155 12.03 -0.11 2.74
CA PRO A 155 10.74 -0.76 2.88
C PRO A 155 9.76 0.11 3.67
N VAL A 156 8.53 0.21 3.16
CA VAL A 156 7.36 0.80 3.82
C VAL A 156 6.39 -0.34 4.12
N VAL A 157 6.22 -0.68 5.39
CA VAL A 157 5.45 -1.88 5.79
C VAL A 157 4.18 -1.45 6.52
N ASP A 158 3.01 -1.98 6.13
CA ASP A 158 1.81 -1.82 6.94
C ASP A 158 2.04 -2.49 8.30
N SER A 159 2.07 -1.68 9.35
CA SER A 159 2.31 -2.12 10.72
C SER A 159 1.03 -2.51 11.45
N MET A 160 -0.15 -2.30 10.85
CA MET A 160 -1.40 -2.70 11.46
C MET A 160 -1.55 -4.22 11.48
N GLY A 161 -2.07 -4.73 12.59
CA GLY A 161 -2.26 -6.17 12.79
C GLY A 161 -0.95 -6.94 12.75
N VAL A 162 -0.74 -7.71 11.69
CA VAL A 162 0.33 -8.72 11.65
C VAL A 162 1.66 -8.14 11.18
N GLY A 163 1.64 -7.12 10.32
CA GLY A 163 2.86 -6.49 9.84
C GLY A 163 3.65 -5.75 10.92
N GLY A 164 3.05 -5.47 12.09
CA GLY A 164 3.78 -4.99 13.27
C GLY A 164 4.94 -5.90 13.67
N GLY A 165 4.75 -7.22 13.61
CA GLY A 165 5.82 -8.19 13.90
C GLY A 165 6.94 -8.20 12.86
N VAL A 166 6.62 -7.89 11.59
CA VAL A 166 7.62 -7.72 10.51
C VAL A 166 8.44 -6.47 10.76
N VAL A 167 7.78 -5.35 11.09
CA VAL A 167 8.46 -4.08 11.42
C VAL A 167 9.39 -4.25 12.62
N ASP A 168 8.93 -4.89 13.69
CA ASP A 168 9.73 -5.10 14.90
C ASP A 168 10.96 -5.97 14.60
N ARG A 169 10.79 -7.03 13.81
CA ARG A 169 11.90 -7.90 13.42
C ARG A 169 12.91 -7.19 12.52
N LEU A 170 12.46 -6.37 11.56
CA LEU A 170 13.36 -5.57 10.71
C LEU A 170 14.19 -4.59 11.55
N ARG A 171 13.58 -3.93 12.54
CA ARG A 171 14.28 -3.03 13.47
C ARG A 171 15.29 -3.78 14.33
N GLU A 172 14.95 -4.96 14.83
CA GLU A 172 15.86 -5.80 15.61
C GLU A 172 17.11 -6.19 14.79
N LEU A 173 16.92 -6.46 13.49
CA LEU A 173 17.99 -6.78 12.55
C LEU A 173 18.78 -5.56 12.07
N GLY A 174 18.43 -4.35 12.51
CA GLY A 174 19.08 -3.10 12.09
C GLY A 174 18.76 -2.67 10.66
N ALA A 175 17.74 -3.25 10.03
CA ALA A 175 17.32 -2.88 8.69
C ALA A 175 16.49 -1.57 8.72
N PRO A 176 16.64 -0.70 7.71
CA PRO A 176 15.78 0.48 7.58
C PRO A 176 14.34 0.04 7.34
N VAL A 177 13.38 0.68 8.01
CA VAL A 177 11.96 0.42 7.78
C VAL A 177 11.12 1.65 8.14
N LEU A 178 10.19 1.99 7.26
CA LEU A 178 9.13 2.96 7.53
C LEU A 178 7.85 2.20 7.89
N ALA A 179 7.39 2.39 9.12
CA ALA A 179 6.12 1.82 9.55
C ALA A 179 4.97 2.68 9.02
N TYR A 180 4.06 2.06 8.28
CA TYR A 180 2.82 2.68 7.83
C TYR A 180 1.66 2.21 8.71
N THR A 181 0.74 3.12 9.05
CA THR A 181 -0.47 2.80 9.81
C THR A 181 -1.64 3.51 9.15
N GLY A 182 -2.43 2.81 8.34
CA GLY A 182 -3.50 3.41 7.54
C GLY A 182 -4.56 4.14 8.38
N ALA A 183 -4.92 3.60 9.54
CA ALA A 183 -5.93 4.18 10.43
C ALA A 183 -5.42 5.37 11.27
N ALA A 184 -4.12 5.67 11.27
CA ALA A 184 -3.57 6.77 12.04
C ALA A 184 -4.08 8.12 11.52
N LYS A 185 -4.09 9.14 12.40
CA LYS A 185 -4.45 10.51 11.99
C LYS A 185 -3.40 11.05 11.03
N SER A 186 -3.86 11.65 9.92
CA SER A 186 -2.98 12.33 8.98
C SER A 186 -2.85 13.82 9.31
N LYS A 187 -1.63 14.34 9.19
CA LYS A 187 -1.35 15.79 9.16
C LYS A 187 -1.22 16.33 7.74
N ARG A 188 -1.27 15.45 6.73
CA ARG A 188 -1.16 15.83 5.32
C ARG A 188 -2.36 16.71 4.95
N ARG A 189 -2.10 17.61 4.01
CA ARG A 189 -3.12 18.35 3.28
C ARG A 189 -3.00 18.04 1.79
N THR A 190 -4.04 18.36 1.04
CA THR A 190 -4.01 18.37 -0.43
C THR A 190 -2.89 19.29 -0.93
N ARG A 191 -2.51 19.14 -2.21
CA ARG A 191 -1.45 19.91 -2.88
C ARG A 191 -1.68 21.42 -2.76
N ASP A 192 -2.93 21.87 -2.85
CA ASP A 192 -3.35 23.27 -2.67
C ASP A 192 -3.40 23.73 -1.21
N GLY A 193 -3.27 22.80 -0.25
CA GLY A 193 -3.33 23.05 1.17
C GLY A 193 -4.75 23.25 1.74
N GLU A 194 -5.80 23.16 0.93
CA GLU A 194 -7.17 23.50 1.36
C GLU A 194 -7.76 22.42 2.29
N TRP A 195 -7.57 21.16 1.93
CA TRP A 195 -8.24 20.04 2.58
C TRP A 195 -7.27 19.19 3.40
N GLY A 196 -7.71 18.79 4.60
CA GLY A 196 -7.05 17.76 5.39
C GLY A 196 -7.70 16.40 5.20
N PHE A 197 -7.07 15.34 5.71
CA PHE A 197 -7.58 13.96 5.63
C PHE A 197 -7.99 13.43 7.00
N THR A 198 -8.97 12.51 7.00
CA THR A 198 -9.41 11.81 8.21
C THR A 198 -8.36 10.85 8.76
N ASN A 199 -7.64 10.13 7.88
CA ASN A 199 -6.61 9.16 8.24
C ASN A 199 -5.47 9.11 7.20
N THR A 200 -4.41 8.36 7.52
CA THR A 200 -3.23 8.19 6.66
C THR A 200 -3.57 7.46 5.37
N ARG A 201 -4.48 6.47 5.40
CA ARG A 201 -4.89 5.75 4.19
C ARG A 201 -5.53 6.67 3.16
N GLY A 202 -6.47 7.51 3.58
CA GLY A 202 -7.09 8.48 2.70
C GLY A 202 -6.07 9.47 2.14
N ALA A 203 -5.11 9.92 2.97
CA ALA A 203 -4.03 10.78 2.51
C ALA A 203 -3.08 10.09 1.51
N ALA A 204 -2.83 8.78 1.65
CA ALA A 204 -2.01 8.00 0.75
C ALA A 204 -2.70 7.76 -0.60
N TYR A 205 -3.99 7.41 -0.61
CA TYR A 205 -4.75 7.31 -1.86
C TYR A 205 -4.86 8.65 -2.58
N TRP A 206 -5.09 9.74 -1.83
CA TRP A 206 -5.14 11.07 -2.42
C TRP A 206 -3.78 11.52 -2.98
N ASN A 207 -2.68 11.08 -2.38
CA ASN A 207 -1.35 11.27 -2.96
C ASN A 207 -1.24 10.62 -4.34
N VAL A 208 -1.75 9.40 -4.50
CA VAL A 208 -1.77 8.73 -5.81
C VAL A 208 -2.67 9.50 -6.80
N ARG A 209 -3.86 9.94 -6.36
CA ARG A 209 -4.72 10.83 -7.16
C ARG A 209 -3.94 12.04 -7.66
N GLU A 210 -3.25 12.75 -6.77
CA GLU A 210 -2.45 13.94 -7.11
C GLU A 210 -1.33 13.61 -8.09
N LEU A 211 -0.59 12.51 -7.89
CA LEU A 211 0.50 12.08 -8.78
C LEU A 211 0.02 11.67 -10.19
N LEU A 212 -1.27 11.38 -10.33
CA LEU A 212 -1.90 10.98 -11.59
C LEU A 212 -2.69 12.11 -12.27
N ASP A 213 -2.81 13.27 -11.62
CA ASP A 213 -3.64 14.37 -12.10
C ASP A 213 -3.11 14.95 -13.43
N PRO A 214 -3.87 14.86 -14.54
CA PRO A 214 -3.47 15.38 -15.84
C PRO A 214 -3.19 16.88 -15.87
N ALA A 215 -3.74 17.66 -14.92
CA ALA A 215 -3.48 19.09 -14.82
C ALA A 215 -2.03 19.42 -14.41
N PHE A 216 -1.25 18.40 -13.98
CA PHE A 216 0.09 18.57 -13.43
C PHE A 216 1.12 17.67 -14.14
N GLU A 217 0.90 17.34 -15.42
CA GLU A 217 1.84 16.58 -16.27
C GLU A 217 2.38 15.31 -15.58
N PRO A 218 1.50 14.33 -15.29
CA PRO A 218 1.84 13.21 -14.41
C PRO A 218 2.88 12.28 -15.05
N GLU A 219 3.97 12.02 -14.31
CA GLU A 219 5.05 11.11 -14.72
C GLU A 219 4.87 9.69 -14.19
N LEU A 220 3.97 9.48 -13.22
CA LEU A 220 3.80 8.19 -12.53
C LEU A 220 3.47 7.07 -13.53
N MET A 221 4.23 5.99 -13.48
CA MET A 221 4.07 4.77 -14.26
C MET A 221 3.60 3.64 -13.35
N LEU A 222 2.55 2.92 -13.77
CA LEU A 222 1.97 1.80 -13.03
C LEU A 222 1.98 0.55 -13.90
N PRO A 223 2.33 -0.64 -13.36
CA PRO A 223 2.40 -1.86 -14.15
C PRO A 223 0.99 -2.32 -14.56
N PRO A 224 0.84 -3.04 -15.67
CA PRO A 224 -0.44 -3.59 -16.09
C PRO A 224 -0.85 -4.75 -15.17
N ASP A 225 -1.56 -4.43 -14.08
CA ASP A 225 -2.16 -5.40 -13.16
C ASP A 225 -3.63 -5.05 -12.93
N ASP A 226 -4.54 -5.92 -13.37
CA ASP A 226 -5.97 -5.65 -13.31
C ASP A 226 -6.50 -5.53 -11.87
N LEU A 227 -5.91 -6.27 -10.93
CA LEU A 227 -6.34 -6.28 -9.53
C LEU A 227 -5.91 -4.98 -8.85
N MET A 228 -4.71 -4.47 -9.15
CA MET A 228 -4.25 -3.14 -8.75
C MET A 228 -5.15 -2.03 -9.32
N VAL A 229 -5.53 -2.12 -10.60
CA VAL A 229 -6.46 -1.15 -11.23
C VAL A 229 -7.79 -1.12 -10.48
N ALA A 230 -8.37 -2.28 -10.19
CA ALA A 230 -9.60 -2.37 -9.40
C ALA A 230 -9.41 -1.79 -7.99
N ASP A 231 -8.31 -2.10 -7.31
CA ASP A 231 -8.01 -1.62 -5.95
C ASP A 231 -7.89 -0.10 -5.88
N LEU A 232 -7.24 0.53 -6.87
CA LEU A 232 -7.02 1.97 -6.91
C LEU A 232 -8.28 2.75 -7.28
N THR A 233 -9.14 2.20 -8.14
CA THR A 233 -10.27 2.94 -8.75
C THR A 233 -11.62 2.71 -8.06
N THR A 234 -11.73 1.67 -7.24
CA THR A 234 -12.98 1.33 -6.51
C THR A 234 -13.27 2.24 -5.31
N PRO A 235 -12.27 2.64 -4.49
CA PRO A 235 -12.50 3.49 -3.32
C PRO A 235 -13.16 4.81 -3.70
N THR A 236 -14.20 5.18 -2.97
CA THR A 236 -14.84 6.49 -3.09
C THR A 236 -14.37 7.47 -2.01
N TRP A 237 -14.74 8.75 -2.13
CA TRP A 237 -14.48 9.75 -1.11
C TRP A 237 -15.69 10.65 -0.89
N ASP A 238 -15.74 11.24 0.30
CA ASP A 238 -16.71 12.24 0.71
C ASP A 238 -16.02 13.27 1.63
N VAL A 239 -16.74 14.30 2.04
CA VAL A 239 -16.28 15.35 2.95
C VAL A 239 -16.98 15.20 4.30
N THR A 240 -16.22 15.19 5.37
CA THR A 240 -16.79 15.15 6.72
C THR A 240 -17.52 16.46 7.06
N THR A 241 -18.60 16.37 7.84
CA THR A 241 -19.34 17.52 8.39
C THR A 241 -18.63 18.27 9.53
N GLY A 242 -17.43 17.85 9.94
CA GLY A 242 -16.64 18.51 10.98
C GLY A 242 -16.11 19.88 10.57
N ILE A 243 -15.59 20.66 11.54
CA ILE A 243 -14.98 21.98 11.31
C ILE A 243 -13.49 21.95 11.74
N PRO A 244 -12.52 22.17 10.83
CA PRO A 244 -12.70 22.28 9.38
C PRO A 244 -13.09 20.92 8.76
N PRO A 245 -13.81 20.92 7.63
CA PRO A 245 -14.16 19.68 6.94
C PRO A 245 -12.90 19.01 6.37
N LYS A 246 -12.96 17.69 6.21
CA LYS A 246 -11.84 16.86 5.78
C LYS A 246 -12.29 15.86 4.74
N ILE A 247 -11.39 15.51 3.85
CA ILE A 247 -11.58 14.40 2.91
C ILE A 247 -11.60 13.09 3.70
N LYS A 248 -12.65 12.32 3.47
CA LYS A 248 -12.86 10.97 3.99
C LYS A 248 -12.92 10.01 2.80
N VAL A 249 -11.84 9.28 2.60
CA VAL A 249 -11.83 8.14 1.69
C VAL A 249 -12.55 6.96 2.35
N GLU A 250 -13.29 6.20 1.54
CA GLU A 250 -14.03 4.99 1.92
C GLU A 250 -13.14 4.04 2.75
N PRO A 251 -13.64 3.51 3.89
CA PRO A 251 -12.91 2.55 4.71
C PRO A 251 -12.46 1.31 3.93
N LYS A 252 -11.33 0.70 4.33
CA LYS A 252 -10.76 -0.49 3.65
C LYS A 252 -11.75 -1.65 3.66
N GLU A 253 -12.46 -1.82 4.77
CA GLU A 253 -13.42 -2.89 5.00
C GLU A 253 -14.62 -2.79 4.05
N ASP A 254 -15.10 -1.57 3.79
CA ASP A 254 -16.23 -1.31 2.90
C ASP A 254 -15.82 -1.54 1.42
N VAL A 255 -14.63 -1.07 1.04
CA VAL A 255 -14.04 -1.37 -0.28
C VAL A 255 -13.88 -2.88 -0.46
N ALA A 256 -13.37 -3.58 0.54
CA ALA A 256 -13.18 -5.03 0.48
C ALA A 256 -14.51 -5.78 0.35
N ALA A 257 -15.57 -5.33 1.02
CA ALA A 257 -16.90 -5.90 0.88
C ALA A 257 -17.46 -5.77 -0.54
N ARG A 258 -17.24 -4.62 -1.20
CA ARG A 258 -17.64 -4.39 -2.61
C ARG A 258 -16.82 -5.19 -3.60
N LEU A 259 -15.51 -5.31 -3.37
CA LEU A 259 -14.60 -6.10 -4.21
C LEU A 259 -14.76 -7.60 -4.01
N GLY A 260 -15.24 -8.04 -2.85
CA GLY A 260 -15.24 -9.45 -2.43
C GLY A 260 -13.86 -9.97 -2.03
N ARG A 261 -12.87 -9.08 -1.89
CA ARG A 261 -11.49 -9.35 -1.48
C ARG A 261 -10.84 -8.08 -0.94
N SER A 262 -9.76 -8.20 -0.20
CA SER A 262 -8.99 -7.03 0.25
C SER A 262 -8.27 -6.31 -0.93
N PRO A 263 -8.17 -4.96 -0.91
CA PRO A 263 -7.51 -4.17 -1.96
C PRO A 263 -5.98 -4.04 -1.77
N ASP A 264 -5.30 -5.16 -1.48
CA ASP A 264 -3.91 -5.15 -1.00
C ASP A 264 -2.89 -4.64 -2.05
N ARG A 265 -3.18 -4.77 -3.35
CA ARG A 265 -2.26 -4.28 -4.39
C ARG A 265 -2.30 -2.77 -4.49
N GLY A 266 -3.49 -2.18 -4.46
CA GLY A 266 -3.66 -0.72 -4.44
C GLY A 266 -3.11 -0.11 -3.15
N ASP A 267 -3.33 -0.75 -2.00
CA ASP A 267 -2.78 -0.33 -0.72
C ASP A 267 -1.24 -0.36 -0.75
N ALA A 268 -0.60 -1.44 -1.24
CA ALA A 268 0.86 -1.52 -1.38
C ALA A 268 1.45 -0.42 -2.27
N VAL A 269 0.80 -0.13 -3.40
CA VAL A 269 1.19 0.98 -4.29
C VAL A 269 1.07 2.32 -3.59
N ALA A 270 -0.09 2.60 -2.98
CA ALA A 270 -0.33 3.86 -2.28
C ALA A 270 0.68 4.09 -1.14
N MET A 271 1.01 3.04 -0.38
CA MET A 271 2.01 3.09 0.68
C MET A 271 3.41 3.41 0.16
N SER A 272 3.85 2.75 -0.93
CA SER A 272 5.17 3.01 -1.51
C SER A 272 5.32 4.48 -1.92
N LEU A 273 4.31 5.01 -2.62
CA LEU A 273 4.28 6.40 -3.09
C LEU A 273 4.12 7.42 -1.95
N PHE A 274 3.81 6.97 -0.73
CA PHE A 274 3.65 7.81 0.45
C PHE A 274 4.91 7.88 1.33
N ALA A 275 5.97 7.14 0.99
CA ALA A 275 7.16 6.97 1.82
C ALA A 275 7.83 8.29 2.25
N GLU A 276 7.89 9.28 1.36
CA GLU A 276 8.55 10.57 1.65
C GLU A 276 7.88 11.29 2.82
N TYR A 277 6.54 11.23 2.88
CA TYR A 277 5.75 11.84 3.93
C TYR A 277 5.92 11.11 5.27
N LEU A 278 6.10 9.79 5.25
CA LEU A 278 6.40 9.00 6.44
C LEU A 278 7.80 9.31 6.98
N ALA A 279 8.79 9.41 6.09
CA ALA A 279 10.16 9.75 6.46
C ALA A 279 10.24 11.14 7.11
N ALA A 280 9.60 12.15 6.51
CA ALA A 280 9.53 13.50 7.07
C ALA A 280 8.85 13.52 8.46
N ALA A 281 7.77 12.75 8.64
CA ALA A 281 7.10 12.62 9.93
C ALA A 281 7.97 11.91 10.99
N THR A 282 8.81 10.96 10.58
CA THR A 282 9.72 10.21 11.47
C THR A 282 10.86 11.10 11.95
N VAL A 283 11.45 11.90 11.05
CA VAL A 283 12.50 12.88 11.39
C VAL A 283 11.94 14.02 12.26
N ALA A 284 10.69 14.42 12.05
CA ALA A 284 10.03 15.48 12.81
C ALA A 284 9.45 15.01 14.17
N SER A 285 9.60 13.74 14.53
CA SER A 285 9.24 13.26 15.87
C SER A 285 10.44 13.45 16.79
N PRO A 286 10.43 14.43 17.73
CA PRO A 286 11.48 14.53 18.71
C PRO A 286 11.26 13.38 19.69
N ALA A 287 11.81 12.22 19.36
CA ALA A 287 12.29 11.34 20.41
C ALA A 287 13.29 12.20 21.19
N ARG A 288 12.83 12.78 22.30
CA ARG A 288 13.71 13.43 23.26
C ARG A 288 14.71 12.35 23.66
N SER A 289 15.88 12.36 23.06
CA SER A 289 17.05 11.71 23.63
C SER A 289 17.37 12.49 24.89
N ALA A 290 16.65 12.19 25.97
CA ALA A 290 17.10 12.56 27.29
C ALA A 290 18.49 11.93 27.44
N PRO A 291 19.54 12.71 27.76
CA PRO A 291 20.86 12.12 27.98
C PRO A 291 20.72 11.09 29.09
N ALA A 292 21.28 9.90 28.85
CA ALA A 292 21.25 8.79 29.79
C ALA A 292 21.76 9.27 31.15
N ARG A 293 20.85 9.46 32.11
CA ARG A 293 21.23 9.58 33.52
C ARG A 293 21.80 8.23 33.90
N GLN A 294 23.11 8.18 34.19
CA GLN A 294 23.72 7.04 34.85
C GLN A 294 23.04 6.86 36.20
N THR A 295 22.07 5.95 36.26
CA THR A 295 21.51 5.46 37.50
C THR A 295 22.37 4.30 37.97
N THR A 296 23.26 4.57 38.92
CA THR A 296 23.91 3.52 39.72
C THR A 296 22.87 2.93 40.67
N ALA A 297 22.28 1.78 40.28
CA ALA A 297 21.41 1.01 41.16
C ALA A 297 21.66 -0.50 40.97
N ALA A 298 22.91 -0.93 41.12
CA ALA A 298 23.24 -2.31 41.40
C ALA A 298 23.21 -2.53 42.92
N ALA A 299 22.02 -2.72 43.48
CA ALA A 299 21.85 -3.29 44.82
C ALA A 299 20.37 -3.64 45.05
N ARG A 300 19.96 -4.82 44.60
CA ARG A 300 18.94 -5.67 45.25
C ARG A 300 18.82 -6.98 44.47
N TYR A 301 18.84 -8.08 45.21
CA TYR A 301 18.87 -9.49 44.79
C TYR A 301 20.27 -10.10 44.57
N GLY A 302 20.86 -10.45 45.71
CA GLY A 302 22.02 -11.34 45.83
C GLY A 302 22.19 -11.72 47.30
N ARG A 303 21.23 -12.48 47.85
CA ARG A 303 21.39 -13.12 49.17
C ARG A 303 21.50 -14.63 48.93
N THR A 304 22.72 -15.07 48.64
CA THR A 304 23.12 -16.47 48.72
C THR A 304 24.07 -16.59 49.90
N VAL A 305 23.69 -17.42 50.86
CA VAL A 305 24.38 -17.66 52.13
C VAL A 305 25.75 -18.30 51.83
N ALA A 306 26.82 -17.69 52.31
CA ALA A 306 28.16 -18.23 52.26
C ALA A 306 28.62 -18.68 53.66
N GLY A 307 29.37 -19.78 53.67
CA GLY A 307 30.20 -20.23 54.80
C GLY A 307 30.33 -21.75 54.73
N GLY A 308 31.49 -22.36 54.57
CA GLY A 308 32.87 -21.92 54.46
C GLY A 308 33.70 -23.21 54.37
N LEU A 309 34.73 -23.25 53.53
CA LEU A 309 35.63 -24.39 53.39
C LEU A 309 36.65 -24.42 54.53
N GLY A 310 36.98 -25.62 55.03
CA GLY A 310 38.32 -25.90 55.55
C GLY A 310 38.41 -26.91 56.69
N GLY A 311 39.16 -28.00 56.43
CA GLY A 311 40.04 -28.61 57.43
C GLY A 311 39.57 -29.91 58.08
N GLY A 312 40.17 -31.03 57.67
CA GLY A 312 39.98 -32.33 58.30
C GLY A 312 40.68 -32.50 59.66
N GLY A 313 40.32 -33.57 60.35
CA GLY A 313 41.07 -34.05 61.51
C GLY A 313 40.22 -34.80 62.54
N GLY A 314 40.23 -36.14 62.46
CA GLY A 314 40.52 -36.96 63.63
C GLY A 314 39.39 -37.37 64.59
N ARG A 315 39.30 -38.70 64.73
CA ARG A 315 38.97 -39.50 65.92
C ARG A 315 37.51 -39.85 66.26
N MET A 316 37.28 -41.16 66.05
CA MET A 316 36.38 -42.02 66.81
C MET A 316 36.60 -41.94 68.34
N GLY A 317 35.49 -42.14 69.05
CA GLY A 317 35.36 -42.36 70.50
C GLY A 317 34.09 -41.65 70.95
N GLY A 318 32.96 -42.29 71.20
CA GLY A 318 32.75 -43.50 71.98
C GLY A 318 32.11 -43.10 73.30
N ARG A 319 30.97 -43.74 73.61
CA ARG A 319 30.31 -43.92 74.91
C ARG A 319 29.03 -43.12 75.20
N ARG A 320 28.01 -43.97 75.42
CA ARG A 320 26.86 -43.93 76.35
C ARG A 320 25.64 -43.16 75.90
#